data_AF-A0A927GQ87-F1
#
_entry.id   AF-A0A927GQ87-F1
#
_cell.length_a   1.000
_cell.length_b   1.000
_cell.length_c   1.000
_cell.angle_alpha   90.00
_cell.angle_beta   90.00
_cell.angle_gamma   90.00
#
_symmetry.space_group_name_H-M   'P 1'
#
loop_
_entity.id
_entity.type
_entity.pdbx_description
1 polymer ?
#
loop_
_entity_poly.entity_id
_entity_poly.type
_entity_poly.pdbx_seq_one_letter_code
_entity_poly.pdbx_strand_id
1 'polypeptide(L)'
;MQKSDTVVSEGRLYRVKADPDGKVYTSHTRPVHLQGTEELDGIAWAMVQSDVTYTAGVRNVTFRNIFLRKARTAFSVHFDNDRFSRSYYPGAPVPLQEQLVFDQVRVLHEHAKPLLAINTPIDAIAVTSSHCRDNPIVFRGNRAMSDYGVTRLQLAGGSYGYAGAMNLVENEVPGKRIVLRAWGSMPRHEAFEARLVAGPGTIEAETDL
;
A
#
# COMPACT_ATOMS: atom_id res chain seq x y z
N MET A 1 -21.83 -0.57 -10.76
CA MET A 1 -21.43 -1.76 -9.98
C MET A 1 -20.71 -2.74 -10.88
N GLN A 2 -19.72 -3.46 -10.38
CA GLN A 2 -19.03 -4.55 -11.07
C GLN A 2 -18.66 -5.66 -10.08
N LYS A 3 -17.99 -6.73 -10.55
CA LYS A 3 -17.44 -7.77 -9.67
C LYS A 3 -16.70 -7.17 -8.47
N SER A 4 -16.92 -7.76 -7.30
CA SER A 4 -16.26 -7.41 -6.03
C SER A 4 -16.68 -6.08 -5.40
N ASP A 5 -17.53 -5.27 -6.06
CA ASP A 5 -18.15 -4.11 -5.42
C ASP A 5 -18.98 -4.58 -4.22
N THR A 6 -18.78 -3.90 -3.08
CA THR A 6 -19.49 -4.16 -1.82
C THR A 6 -20.30 -2.94 -1.43
N VAL A 7 -21.55 -3.14 -1.03
CA VAL A 7 -22.45 -2.09 -0.52
C VAL A 7 -22.94 -2.42 0.87
N VAL A 8 -23.35 -1.38 1.58
CA VAL A 8 -24.04 -1.48 2.87
C VAL A 8 -25.53 -1.27 2.65
N SER A 9 -26.36 -2.15 3.19
CA SER A 9 -27.81 -1.99 3.23
C SER A 9 -28.37 -2.63 4.50
N GLU A 10 -29.25 -1.95 5.23
CA GLU A 10 -29.89 -2.49 6.45
C GLU A 10 -28.90 -3.03 7.49
N GLY A 11 -27.74 -2.38 7.65
CA GLY A 11 -26.70 -2.83 8.58
C GLY A 11 -25.99 -4.12 8.15
N ARG A 12 -26.03 -4.48 6.87
CA ARG A 12 -25.37 -5.67 6.30
C ARG A 12 -24.50 -5.31 5.10
N LEU A 13 -23.45 -6.10 4.88
CA LEU A 13 -22.58 -6.00 3.71
C LEU A 13 -23.02 -6.97 2.63
N TYR A 14 -23.21 -6.46 1.41
CA TYR A 14 -23.54 -7.25 0.23
C TYR A 14 -22.50 -7.04 -0.85
N ARG A 15 -22.10 -8.12 -1.53
CA ARG A 15 -21.10 -8.08 -2.59
C ARG A 15 -21.67 -8.61 -3.91
N VAL A 16 -21.31 -7.95 -5.00
CA VAL A 16 -21.63 -8.41 -6.36
C VAL A 16 -20.87 -9.70 -6.66
N LYS A 17 -21.61 -10.78 -6.89
CA LYS A 17 -21.11 -12.07 -7.35
C LYS A 17 -21.22 -12.14 -8.87
N ALA A 18 -20.15 -11.79 -9.56
CA ALA A 18 -20.05 -11.83 -11.02
C ALA A 18 -18.68 -12.34 -11.47
N ASP A 19 -18.56 -12.67 -12.75
CA ASP A 19 -17.29 -13.01 -13.40
C ASP A 19 -16.42 -11.75 -13.62
N PRO A 20 -15.08 -11.87 -13.69
CA PRO A 20 -14.17 -10.73 -13.89
C PRO A 20 -14.11 -10.30 -15.36
N ASP A 21 -15.27 -10.14 -16.00
CA ASP A 21 -15.42 -9.83 -17.43
C ASP A 21 -15.43 -8.31 -17.71
N GLY A 22 -15.42 -7.47 -16.66
CA GLY A 22 -15.49 -6.01 -16.77
C GLY A 22 -16.90 -5.49 -17.00
N LYS A 23 -17.93 -6.32 -16.91
CA LYS A 23 -19.33 -5.90 -17.01
C LYS A 23 -19.69 -4.94 -15.87
N VAL A 24 -20.28 -3.82 -16.26
CA VAL A 24 -20.78 -2.79 -15.33
C VAL A 24 -22.31 -2.87 -15.31
N TYR A 25 -22.85 -2.83 -14.10
CA TYR A 25 -24.28 -2.89 -13.80
C TYR A 25 -24.72 -1.59 -13.14
N THR A 26 -25.98 -1.22 -13.37
CA THR A 26 -26.64 -0.14 -12.62
C THR A 26 -27.65 -0.79 -11.69
N SER A 27 -27.57 -0.46 -10.39
CA SER A 27 -28.53 -0.93 -9.40
C SER A 27 -29.54 0.18 -9.09
N HIS A 28 -30.81 -0.18 -9.11
CA HIS A 28 -31.95 0.65 -8.73
C HIS A 28 -32.61 0.15 -7.44
N THR A 29 -32.36 -1.11 -7.07
CA THR A 29 -32.93 -1.82 -5.94
C THR A 29 -31.85 -2.19 -4.94
N ARG A 30 -32.00 -1.75 -3.68
CA ARG A 30 -31.06 -2.11 -2.61
C ARG A 30 -31.27 -3.57 -2.16
N PRO A 31 -30.22 -4.36 -1.94
CA PRO A 31 -30.35 -5.71 -1.37
C PRO A 31 -30.74 -5.62 0.12
N VAL A 32 -31.63 -6.51 0.58
CA VAL A 32 -32.09 -6.54 1.98
C VAL A 32 -32.17 -7.96 2.57
N HIS A 33 -31.90 -8.98 1.76
CA HIS A 33 -32.02 -10.39 2.14
C HIS A 33 -31.07 -10.77 3.28
N LEU A 34 -31.53 -11.66 4.15
CA LEU A 34 -30.82 -11.98 5.39
C LEU A 34 -29.67 -12.96 5.20
N GLN A 35 -29.66 -13.75 4.12
CA GLN A 35 -28.65 -14.78 3.86
C GLN A 35 -28.59 -15.18 2.38
N GLY A 36 -27.46 -15.73 1.96
CA GLY A 36 -27.31 -16.31 0.63
C GLY A 36 -27.12 -15.28 -0.48
N THR A 37 -27.58 -15.63 -1.69
CA THR A 37 -27.47 -14.78 -2.89
C THR A 37 -28.85 -14.54 -3.47
N GLU A 38 -29.14 -13.30 -3.85
CA GLU A 38 -30.39 -12.90 -4.52
C GLU A 38 -30.06 -12.07 -5.76
N GLU A 39 -30.83 -12.23 -6.83
CA GLU A 39 -30.65 -11.44 -8.05
C GLU A 39 -31.60 -10.23 -8.03
N LEU A 40 -31.03 -9.02 -8.09
CA LEU A 40 -31.75 -7.76 -8.17
C LEU A 40 -31.16 -6.92 -9.30
N ASP A 41 -32.00 -6.37 -10.18
CA ASP A 41 -31.57 -5.59 -11.35
C ASP A 41 -30.57 -6.34 -12.26
N GLY A 42 -30.67 -7.68 -12.32
CA GLY A 42 -29.71 -8.54 -13.04
C GLY A 42 -28.34 -8.66 -12.37
N ILE A 43 -28.24 -8.30 -11.09
CA ILE A 43 -27.03 -8.36 -10.25
C ILE A 43 -27.24 -9.43 -9.18
N ALA A 44 -26.38 -10.45 -9.17
CA ALA A 44 -26.35 -11.43 -8.09
C ALA A 44 -25.67 -10.81 -6.84
N TRP A 45 -26.47 -10.46 -5.84
CA TRP A 45 -26.03 -9.90 -4.57
C TRP A 45 -25.85 -11.00 -3.52
N ALA A 46 -24.62 -11.23 -3.07
CA ALA A 46 -24.35 -12.14 -1.97
C ALA A 46 -24.30 -11.36 -0.64
N MET A 47 -25.08 -11.79 0.35
CA MET A 47 -24.95 -11.30 1.74
C MET A 47 -23.65 -11.86 2.34
N VAL A 48 -22.76 -10.97 2.78
CA VAL A 48 -21.39 -11.32 3.22
C VAL A 48 -21.24 -11.27 4.73
N GLN A 49 -21.72 -10.20 5.38
CA GLN A 49 -21.55 -9.97 6.82
C GLN A 49 -22.75 -9.20 7.38
N SER A 50 -23.10 -9.52 8.63
CA SER A 50 -24.18 -8.84 9.37
C SER A 50 -23.70 -7.69 10.27
N ASP A 51 -22.38 -7.49 10.34
CA ASP A 51 -21.75 -6.38 11.06
C ASP A 51 -20.98 -5.53 10.05
N VAL A 52 -21.23 -4.22 10.05
CA VAL A 52 -20.72 -3.31 9.01
C VAL A 52 -19.45 -2.63 9.48
N THR A 53 -18.36 -2.86 8.75
CA THR A 53 -17.13 -2.08 8.89
C THR A 53 -16.95 -1.17 7.69
N TYR A 54 -16.90 0.15 7.91
CA TYR A 54 -16.91 1.15 6.85
C TYR A 54 -15.52 1.57 6.34
N THR A 55 -14.43 1.18 7.01
CA THR A 55 -13.06 1.53 6.55
C THR A 55 -12.10 0.36 6.69
N ALA A 56 -11.43 0.00 5.60
CA ALA A 56 -10.39 -1.03 5.56
C ALA A 56 -8.98 -0.40 5.51
N GLY A 57 -8.75 0.65 6.31
CA GLY A 57 -7.43 1.21 6.53
C GLY A 57 -6.66 0.35 7.54
N VAL A 58 -5.45 -0.08 7.19
CA VAL A 58 -4.55 -0.78 8.12
C VAL A 58 -3.82 0.28 8.93
N ARG A 59 -3.91 0.15 10.26
CA ARG A 59 -3.41 1.16 11.19
C ARG A 59 -2.58 0.52 12.29
N ASN A 60 -1.45 1.13 12.63
CA ASN A 60 -0.61 0.74 13.77
C ASN A 60 -0.18 -0.74 13.69
N VAL A 61 0.42 -1.12 12.56
CA VAL A 61 0.89 -2.49 12.33
C VAL A 61 2.42 -2.50 12.29
N THR A 62 3.00 -3.45 13.03
CA THR A 62 4.45 -3.67 13.06
C THR A 62 4.80 -5.02 12.43
N PHE A 63 5.66 -5.00 11.42
CA PHE A 63 6.33 -6.16 10.85
C PHE A 63 7.71 -6.27 11.49
N ARG A 64 7.95 -7.33 12.28
CA ARG A 64 9.17 -7.46 13.07
C ARG A 64 9.85 -8.82 12.90
N ASN A 65 11.19 -8.82 12.92
CA ASN A 65 12.04 -10.01 12.91
C ASN A 65 11.85 -10.91 11.66
N ILE A 66 11.92 -10.29 10.48
CA ILE A 66 11.66 -10.97 9.20
C ILE A 66 12.96 -11.10 8.39
N PHE A 67 13.22 -12.30 7.87
CA PHE A 67 14.35 -12.58 6.97
C PHE A 67 13.85 -12.82 5.55
N LEU A 68 14.33 -12.00 4.61
CA LEU A 68 13.89 -12.01 3.21
C LEU A 68 14.94 -12.70 2.34
N ARG A 69 14.76 -14.01 2.12
CA ARG A 69 15.69 -14.84 1.33
C ARG A 69 15.41 -14.83 -0.17
N LYS A 70 14.13 -14.86 -0.56
CA LYS A 70 13.72 -14.91 -1.96
C LYS A 70 13.54 -13.49 -2.48
N ALA A 71 14.16 -13.17 -3.61
CA ALA A 71 14.00 -11.89 -4.27
C ALA A 71 12.56 -11.67 -4.75
N ARG A 72 11.90 -10.68 -4.17
CA ARG A 72 10.58 -10.14 -4.55
C ARG A 72 10.39 -8.79 -3.88
N THR A 73 9.35 -8.05 -4.27
CA THR A 73 8.86 -6.94 -3.44
C THR A 73 8.56 -7.48 -2.04
N ALA A 74 9.23 -6.94 -1.01
CA ALA A 74 9.17 -7.54 0.32
C ALA A 74 7.84 -7.25 1.01
N PHE A 75 7.41 -5.98 1.01
CA PHE A 75 6.08 -5.58 1.46
C PHE A 75 5.42 -4.72 0.38
N SER A 76 4.17 -5.03 0.10
CA SER A 76 3.35 -4.21 -0.79
C SER A 76 2.16 -3.68 -0.02
N VAL A 77 2.01 -2.37 -0.01
CA VAL A 77 0.87 -1.67 0.59
C VAL A 77 0.08 -1.11 -0.58
N HIS A 78 -1.04 -1.73 -0.90
CA HIS A 78 -1.76 -1.39 -2.11
C HIS A 78 -3.28 -1.37 -2.00
N PHE A 79 -3.88 -0.58 -2.88
CA PHE A 79 -5.27 -0.74 -3.27
C PHE A 79 -5.35 -1.23 -4.71
N ASP A 80 -6.18 -2.25 -4.90
CA ASP A 80 -6.58 -2.72 -6.20
C ASP A 80 -7.81 -1.96 -6.67
N ASN A 81 -7.83 -1.64 -7.96
CA ASN A 81 -9.00 -1.10 -8.64
C ASN A 81 -8.99 -1.59 -10.09
N ASP A 82 -9.14 -2.90 -10.28
CA ASP A 82 -9.22 -3.51 -11.60
C ASP A 82 -10.45 -4.42 -11.73
N ARG A 83 -10.50 -5.24 -12.78
CA ARG A 83 -11.63 -6.16 -13.05
C ARG A 83 -11.69 -7.37 -12.12
N PHE A 84 -10.61 -7.68 -11.41
CA PHE A 84 -10.50 -8.82 -10.51
C PHE A 84 -10.82 -8.41 -9.07
N SER A 85 -10.28 -7.28 -8.62
CA SER A 85 -10.42 -6.80 -7.24
C SER A 85 -10.63 -5.29 -7.15
N ARG A 86 -11.39 -4.91 -6.10
CA ARG A 86 -11.53 -3.53 -5.64
C ARG A 86 -11.34 -3.46 -4.15
N SER A 87 -10.33 -2.73 -3.71
CA SER A 87 -10.03 -2.55 -2.29
C SER A 87 -10.97 -1.57 -1.60
N TYR A 88 -11.60 -0.66 -2.35
CA TYR A 88 -12.59 0.29 -1.83
C TYR A 88 -13.62 0.63 -2.92
N TYR A 89 -14.76 1.15 -2.48
CA TYR A 89 -15.84 1.55 -3.38
C TYR A 89 -15.54 2.91 -4.05
N PRO A 90 -15.73 3.08 -5.37
CA PRO A 90 -15.55 4.36 -6.03
C PRO A 90 -16.44 5.46 -5.44
N GLY A 91 -15.86 6.63 -5.16
CA GLY A 91 -16.57 7.76 -4.56
C GLY A 91 -16.72 7.68 -3.04
N ALA A 92 -16.35 6.57 -2.41
CA ALA A 92 -16.17 6.54 -0.95
C ALA A 92 -14.92 7.35 -0.54
N PRO A 93 -14.87 7.86 0.71
CA PRO A 93 -13.63 8.40 1.25
C PRO A 93 -12.49 7.39 1.12
N VAL A 94 -11.36 7.81 0.55
CA VAL A 94 -10.21 6.93 0.34
C VAL A 94 -9.67 6.49 1.70
N PRO A 95 -9.56 5.17 1.97
CA PRO A 95 -9.03 4.72 3.26
C PRO A 95 -7.53 5.06 3.36
N LEU A 96 -7.14 5.71 4.45
CA LEU A 96 -5.74 6.01 4.75
C LEU A 96 -5.10 4.81 5.45
N GLN A 97 -3.87 4.46 5.05
CA GLN A 97 -3.02 3.56 5.81
C GLN A 97 -2.25 4.37 6.85
N GLU A 98 -2.18 3.89 8.09
CA GLU A 98 -1.61 4.70 9.17
C GLU A 98 -0.54 3.96 9.98
N GLN A 99 0.59 4.61 10.21
CA GLN A 99 1.62 4.19 11.19
C GLN A 99 2.10 2.75 10.99
N LEU A 100 2.73 2.47 9.85
CA LEU A 100 3.32 1.15 9.58
C LEU A 100 4.79 1.12 10.01
N VAL A 101 5.17 0.10 10.76
CA VAL A 101 6.52 -0.09 11.29
C VAL A 101 7.15 -1.37 10.72
N PHE A 102 8.37 -1.27 10.23
CA PHE A 102 9.20 -2.37 9.73
C PHE A 102 10.48 -2.43 10.56
N ASP A 103 10.52 -3.35 11.52
CA ASP A 103 11.59 -3.41 12.52
C ASP A 103 12.38 -4.71 12.43
N GLN A 104 13.71 -4.62 12.41
CA GLN A 104 14.58 -5.79 12.25
C GLN A 104 14.24 -6.66 11.04
N VAL A 105 13.90 -6.02 9.92
CA VAL A 105 13.77 -6.69 8.63
C VAL A 105 15.17 -6.86 8.02
N ARG A 106 15.51 -8.05 7.55
CA ARG A 106 16.82 -8.35 6.96
C ARG A 106 16.69 -8.89 5.55
N VAL A 107 17.18 -8.15 4.56
CA VAL A 107 17.30 -8.61 3.17
C VAL A 107 18.56 -9.46 3.00
N LEU A 108 18.38 -10.70 2.54
CA LEU A 108 19.46 -11.67 2.37
C LEU A 108 19.79 -11.97 0.91
N HIS A 109 19.00 -11.45 -0.04
CA HIS A 109 19.27 -11.59 -1.48
C HIS A 109 19.92 -10.34 -2.06
N GLU A 110 20.67 -10.51 -3.15
CA GLU A 110 21.40 -9.40 -3.81
C GLU A 110 20.60 -8.69 -4.90
N HIS A 111 19.45 -9.24 -5.30
CA HIS A 111 18.70 -8.69 -6.43
C HIS A 111 17.97 -7.39 -6.08
N ALA A 112 18.04 -6.43 -7.01
CA ALA A 112 17.29 -5.19 -7.01
C ALA A 112 15.77 -5.46 -6.96
N LYS A 113 15.16 -5.27 -5.79
CA LYS A 113 13.70 -5.41 -5.57
C LYS A 113 13.24 -4.46 -4.47
N PRO A 114 12.07 -3.80 -4.60
CA PRO A 114 11.61 -2.88 -3.57
C PRO A 114 11.48 -3.54 -2.19
N LEU A 115 11.95 -2.86 -1.15
CA LEU A 115 11.62 -3.22 0.23
C LEU A 115 10.13 -2.94 0.45
N LEU A 116 9.68 -1.74 0.10
CA LEU A 116 8.29 -1.32 0.17
C LEU A 116 7.84 -0.89 -1.23
N ALA A 117 6.71 -1.42 -1.70
CA ALA A 117 6.01 -0.90 -2.87
C ALA A 117 4.63 -0.40 -2.44
N ILE A 118 4.43 0.90 -2.52
CA ILE A 118 3.27 1.60 -1.97
C ILE A 118 2.48 2.20 -3.12
N ASN A 119 1.20 1.87 -3.26
CA ASN A 119 0.33 2.51 -4.26
C ASN A 119 -0.97 3.09 -3.69
N THR A 120 -1.00 3.34 -2.38
CA THR A 120 -2.13 3.86 -1.62
C THR A 120 -1.68 4.98 -0.67
N PRO A 121 -2.56 5.93 -0.28
CA PRO A 121 -2.25 6.94 0.72
C PRO A 121 -1.78 6.31 2.04
N ILE A 122 -0.67 6.83 2.57
CA ILE A 122 -0.11 6.41 3.85
C ILE A 122 0.48 7.60 4.60
N ASP A 123 0.19 7.74 5.88
CA ASP A 123 0.59 8.90 6.67
C ASP A 123 2.04 8.83 7.18
N ALA A 124 2.48 7.66 7.61
CA ALA A 124 3.68 7.45 8.39
C ALA A 124 4.22 6.02 8.22
N ILE A 125 5.51 5.93 7.96
CA ILE A 125 6.26 4.69 7.86
C ILE A 125 7.54 4.83 8.69
N ALA A 126 7.83 3.84 9.52
CA ALA A 126 9.12 3.73 10.20
C ALA A 126 9.81 2.43 9.78
N VAL A 127 11.04 2.53 9.31
CA VAL A 127 11.93 1.38 9.07
C VAL A 127 13.07 1.48 10.08
N THR A 128 13.12 0.54 11.03
CA THR A 128 14.06 0.59 12.16
C THR A 128 14.92 -0.65 12.24
N SER A 129 16.18 -0.49 12.66
CA SER A 129 17.10 -1.60 12.96
C SER A 129 17.21 -2.66 11.85
N SER A 130 16.98 -2.25 10.60
CA SER A 130 16.79 -3.15 9.46
C SER A 130 18.03 -3.19 8.58
N HIS A 131 18.22 -4.30 7.88
CA HIS A 131 19.33 -4.48 6.93
C HIS A 131 18.79 -4.52 5.51
N CYS A 132 19.22 -3.56 4.70
CA CYS A 132 18.83 -3.41 3.30
C CYS A 132 20.04 -3.62 2.38
N ARG A 133 19.78 -4.12 1.17
CA ARG A 133 20.74 -4.13 0.05
C ARG A 133 20.17 -3.20 -1.01
N ASP A 134 20.21 -3.56 -2.30
CA ASP A 134 19.59 -2.78 -3.36
C ASP A 134 18.05 -2.88 -3.34
N ASN A 135 17.43 -2.23 -2.35
CA ASN A 135 16.00 -2.39 -2.06
C ASN A 135 15.31 -1.04 -1.80
N PRO A 136 14.83 -0.34 -2.85
CA PRO A 136 14.19 0.96 -2.71
C PRO A 136 12.86 0.89 -1.95
N ILE A 137 12.47 2.01 -1.35
CA ILE A 137 11.08 2.30 -0.96
C ILE A 137 10.44 3.06 -2.12
N VAL A 138 9.44 2.46 -2.78
CA VAL A 138 8.86 2.99 -4.01
C VAL A 138 7.40 3.38 -3.78
N PHE A 139 7.07 4.64 -4.08
CA PHE A 139 5.71 5.16 -4.13
C PHE A 139 5.25 5.22 -5.59
N ARG A 140 4.14 4.55 -5.89
CA ARG A 140 3.57 4.42 -7.23
C ARG A 140 2.15 4.95 -7.26
N GLY A 141 1.78 5.56 -8.39
CA GLY A 141 0.41 6.00 -8.61
C GLY A 141 -0.49 4.84 -9.01
N ASN A 142 -1.67 4.80 -8.43
CA ASN A 142 -2.86 4.13 -8.95
C ASN A 142 -3.80 5.20 -9.56
N ARG A 143 -4.35 4.93 -10.75
CA ARG A 143 -5.30 5.79 -11.48
C ARG A 143 -6.60 6.07 -10.70
N ALA A 144 -6.88 5.28 -9.67
CA ALA A 144 -8.07 5.39 -8.83
C ALA A 144 -8.06 6.58 -7.86
N MET A 145 -6.89 7.17 -7.61
CA MET A 145 -6.70 8.16 -6.54
C MET A 145 -6.04 9.42 -7.08
N SER A 146 -6.62 10.56 -6.73
CA SER A 146 -6.13 11.88 -7.11
C SER A 146 -5.22 12.52 -6.06
N ASP A 147 -5.26 12.03 -4.82
CA ASP A 147 -4.45 12.55 -3.70
C ASP A 147 -3.90 11.40 -2.86
N TYR A 148 -2.63 11.52 -2.50
CA TYR A 148 -1.87 10.57 -1.67
C TYR A 148 -1.38 11.18 -0.36
N GLY A 149 -1.76 12.43 -0.08
CA GLY A 149 -1.39 13.17 1.12
C GLY A 149 0.12 13.29 1.32
N VAL A 150 0.50 13.60 2.56
CA VAL A 150 1.90 13.66 3.00
C VAL A 150 2.27 12.35 3.68
N THR A 151 3.43 11.78 3.36
CA THR A 151 3.98 10.62 4.07
C THR A 151 5.20 11.05 4.85
N ARG A 152 5.22 10.75 6.15
CA ARG A 152 6.40 10.87 7.01
C ARG A 152 7.15 9.54 7.00
N LEU A 153 8.34 9.53 6.43
CA LEU A 153 9.19 8.35 6.35
C LEU A 153 10.35 8.49 7.32
N GLN A 154 10.48 7.55 8.24
CA GLN A 154 11.58 7.45 9.18
C GLN A 154 12.43 6.24 8.86
N LEU A 155 13.75 6.43 8.74
CA LEU A 155 14.75 5.36 8.60
C LEU A 155 15.74 5.47 9.76
N ALA A 156 15.76 4.52 10.70
CA ALA A 156 16.57 4.67 11.90
C ALA A 156 17.37 3.41 12.25
N GLY A 157 18.66 3.56 12.56
CA GLY A 157 19.48 2.44 13.05
C GLY A 157 19.71 1.34 12.02
N GLY A 158 19.56 1.63 10.72
CA GLY A 158 19.65 0.65 9.65
C GLY A 158 21.09 0.29 9.28
N SER A 159 21.27 -0.76 8.48
CA SER A 159 22.55 -1.01 7.80
C SER A 159 22.34 -1.30 6.32
N TYR A 160 23.21 -0.73 5.49
CA TYR A 160 23.08 -0.78 4.03
C TYR A 160 24.25 -1.56 3.42
N GLY A 161 23.92 -2.72 2.84
CA GLY A 161 24.89 -3.68 2.29
C GLY A 161 25.08 -3.60 0.78
N TYR A 162 24.62 -2.54 0.13
CA TYR A 162 24.85 -2.32 -1.30
C TYR A 162 26.16 -1.56 -1.52
N ALA A 163 26.96 -2.01 -2.48
CA ALA A 163 28.23 -1.38 -2.83
C ALA A 163 28.05 -0.49 -4.07
N GLY A 164 27.55 0.72 -3.86
CA GLY A 164 27.32 1.70 -4.92
C GLY A 164 26.16 2.63 -4.62
N ALA A 165 25.71 3.33 -5.66
CA ALA A 165 24.58 4.23 -5.56
C ALA A 165 23.24 3.49 -5.60
N MET A 166 22.48 3.60 -4.52
CA MET A 166 21.17 2.99 -4.34
C MET A 166 20.10 4.06 -4.35
N ASN A 167 19.03 3.85 -5.13
CA ASN A 167 17.82 4.63 -4.92
C ASN A 167 17.20 4.19 -3.59
N LEU A 168 17.24 5.06 -2.60
CA LEU A 168 16.70 4.78 -1.27
C LEU A 168 15.19 4.97 -1.25
N VAL A 169 14.72 6.08 -1.86
CA VAL A 169 13.31 6.43 -1.98
C VAL A 169 13.03 6.90 -3.40
N GLU A 170 11.97 6.35 -3.99
CA GLU A 170 11.47 6.73 -5.31
C GLU A 170 10.02 7.20 -5.19
N ASN A 171 9.75 8.42 -5.64
CA ASN A 171 8.42 9.01 -5.66
C ASN A 171 7.95 9.19 -7.11
N GLU A 172 7.15 8.25 -7.61
CA GLU A 172 6.61 8.30 -8.97
C GLU A 172 5.23 8.98 -9.02
N VAL A 173 4.74 9.52 -7.90
CA VAL A 173 3.36 10.00 -7.76
C VAL A 173 3.30 11.51 -7.92
N PRO A 174 2.57 12.04 -8.93
CA PRO A 174 2.42 13.48 -9.11
C PRO A 174 1.87 14.17 -7.87
N GLY A 175 2.53 15.23 -7.42
CA GLY A 175 2.11 16.04 -6.27
C GLY A 175 2.24 15.35 -4.90
N LYS A 176 2.68 14.08 -4.82
CA LYS A 176 2.94 13.41 -3.55
C LYS A 176 4.09 14.08 -2.82
N ARG A 177 3.87 14.40 -1.55
CA ARG A 177 4.91 14.90 -0.66
C ARG A 177 5.41 13.80 0.28
N ILE A 178 6.72 13.66 0.40
CA ILE A 178 7.39 12.76 1.34
C ILE A 178 8.31 13.60 2.21
N VAL A 179 8.19 13.45 3.53
CA VAL A 179 9.10 14.03 4.52
C VAL A 179 9.93 12.89 5.09
N LEU A 180 11.20 12.82 4.71
CA LEU A 180 12.15 11.79 5.10
C LEU A 180 13.04 12.28 6.25
N ARG A 181 13.16 11.45 7.29
CA ARG A 181 14.21 11.56 8.29
C ARG A 181 14.99 10.27 8.38
N ALA A 182 16.31 10.34 8.25
CA ALA A 182 17.20 9.20 8.41
C ALA A 182 18.31 9.51 9.44
N TRP A 183 18.54 8.58 10.38
CA TRP A 183 19.61 8.74 11.36
C TRP A 183 20.15 7.42 11.91
N GLY A 184 21.38 7.47 12.41
CA GLY A 184 22.04 6.38 13.13
C GLY A 184 22.25 5.14 12.27
N SER A 185 22.28 5.32 10.94
CA SER A 185 22.42 4.22 10.00
C SER A 185 23.87 3.98 9.62
N MET A 186 24.20 2.74 9.23
CA MET A 186 25.57 2.30 8.96
C MET A 186 25.71 1.70 7.56
N PRO A 187 26.20 2.46 6.57
CA PRO A 187 26.68 1.90 5.31
C PRO A 187 27.79 0.87 5.56
N ARG A 188 27.77 -0.26 4.84
CA ARG A 188 28.79 -1.31 4.97
C ARG A 188 29.92 -1.22 3.94
N HIS A 189 29.80 -0.31 2.99
CA HIS A 189 30.76 -0.11 1.91
C HIS A 189 31.04 1.40 1.77
N GLU A 190 32.30 1.75 1.55
CA GLU A 190 32.71 3.16 1.34
C GLU A 190 32.06 3.77 0.09
N ALA A 191 31.79 2.96 -0.92
CA ALA A 191 31.16 3.39 -2.18
C ALA A 191 29.63 3.53 -2.08
N PHE A 192 29.02 3.31 -0.91
CA PHE A 192 27.58 3.44 -0.76
C PHE A 192 27.15 4.91 -0.88
N GLU A 193 26.13 5.15 -1.69
CA GLU A 193 25.51 6.46 -1.87
C GLU A 193 23.98 6.28 -1.85
N ALA A 194 23.28 6.99 -0.97
CA ALA A 194 21.82 7.01 -0.97
C ALA A 194 21.29 8.09 -1.91
N ARG A 195 20.40 7.71 -2.84
CA ARG A 195 19.74 8.62 -3.78
C ARG A 195 18.26 8.75 -3.49
N LEU A 196 17.77 9.98 -3.60
CA LEU A 196 16.34 10.30 -3.52
C LEU A 196 15.84 10.69 -4.90
N VAL A 197 14.87 9.94 -5.42
CA VAL A 197 14.29 10.19 -6.75
C VAL A 197 12.90 10.76 -6.55
N ALA A 198 12.78 12.10 -6.58
CA ALA A 198 11.51 12.77 -6.30
C ALA A 198 10.46 12.66 -7.42
N GLY A 199 10.89 12.35 -8.65
CA GLY A 199 10.00 12.19 -9.82
C GLY A 199 9.04 13.39 -9.99
N PRO A 200 7.74 13.16 -10.25
CA PRO A 200 6.73 14.22 -10.36
C PRO A 200 6.16 14.70 -9.00
N GLY A 201 6.70 14.22 -7.88
CA GLY A 201 6.36 14.65 -6.53
C GLY A 201 7.48 15.43 -5.85
N THR A 202 7.49 15.45 -4.52
CA THR A 202 8.58 16.07 -3.73
C THR A 202 9.06 15.14 -2.62
N ILE A 203 10.35 15.24 -2.30
CA ILE A 203 10.97 14.60 -1.14
C ILE A 203 11.75 15.68 -0.39
N GLU A 204 11.36 15.95 0.84
CA GLU A 204 12.07 16.81 1.79
C GLU A 204 12.83 15.89 2.75
N ALA A 205 14.16 16.03 2.87
CA ALA A 205 14.99 15.06 3.58
C ALA A 205 15.94 15.70 4.59
N GLU A 206 16.04 15.08 5.76
CA GLU A 206 17.05 15.31 6.79
C GLU A 206 17.72 13.94 7.07
N THR A 207 18.93 13.73 6.54
CA THR A 207 19.57 12.41 6.46
C THR A 207 21.06 12.48 6.80
N ASP A 208 21.57 11.46 7.50
CA ASP A 208 23.00 11.18 7.69
C ASP A 208 23.56 10.11 6.74
N LEU A 209 22.70 9.57 5.87
CA LEU A 209 23.00 8.63 4.77
C LEU A 209 23.29 9.33 3.44
#